data_AF-A0A2N3W449-F1
#
_entry.id   AF-A0A2N3W449-F1
#
_cell.length_a   1.000
_cell.length_b   1.000
_cell.length_c   1.000
_cell.angle_alpha   90.00
_cell.angle_beta   90.00
_cell.angle_gamma   90.00
#
_symmetry.space_group_name_H-M   'P 1'
#
loop_
_entity.id
_entity.type
_entity.pdbx_description
1 polymer ?
#
loop_
_entity_poly.entity_id
_entity_poly.type
_entity_poly.pdbx_seq_one_letter_code
_entity_poly.pdbx_strand_id
1 'polypeptide(L)'
;MTVSTLLPSPLAASYARLADVYPGVRVHELADGERAPGAPGWVGAHQLASGGEALDAFLGWDDEQVLRDYGQRARPDVIASFGFHRYAWPACLLITVPWFLHRRVPRVPVEDVSFQRTLGRLTVRVREFACLPGDPAAALPGAHVVPDEEALRAEVRAAVAEHLGPVLDGFGPRMRRGRRALWGMATDEVVEGLWYVAALLGEERRAMAELELLLPGSTKPYVGAAGFRELSGPAGEPLPTRDRASCCLFYTLRPEDTCVTCPRTCDADRVAKLSAAS
;
A
#
# COMPACT_ATOMS: atom_id res chain seq x y z
N MET A 1 -32.01 0.18 -27.96
CA MET A 1 -31.14 1.03 -27.12
C MET A 1 -31.33 0.58 -25.69
N THR A 2 -30.48 -0.34 -25.23
CA THR A 2 -30.45 -0.76 -23.83
C THR A 2 -29.80 0.36 -23.04
N VAL A 3 -30.60 1.02 -22.21
CA VAL A 3 -30.10 1.93 -21.18
C VAL A 3 -29.33 1.03 -20.20
N SER A 4 -28.01 0.99 -20.34
CA SER A 4 -27.14 0.44 -19.32
C SER A 4 -27.24 1.37 -18.11
N THR A 5 -28.10 1.02 -17.16
CA THR A 5 -28.01 1.57 -15.81
C THR A 5 -26.65 1.14 -15.28
N LEU A 6 -25.65 2.02 -15.38
CA LEU A 6 -24.37 1.87 -14.71
C LEU A 6 -24.68 1.78 -13.22
N LEU A 7 -24.76 0.55 -12.70
CA LEU A 7 -24.76 0.33 -11.27
C LEU A 7 -23.47 0.96 -10.74
N PRO A 8 -23.55 1.77 -9.66
CA PRO A 8 -22.36 2.37 -9.10
C PRO A 8 -21.37 1.27 -8.70
N SER A 9 -20.08 1.50 -8.98
CA SER A 9 -19.04 0.51 -8.68
C SER A 9 -19.14 0.02 -7.23
N PRO A 10 -18.96 -1.29 -6.97
CA PRO A 10 -18.94 -1.83 -5.62
C PRO A 10 -17.81 -1.27 -4.76
N LEU A 11 -16.84 -0.56 -5.34
CA LEU A 11 -15.67 0.01 -4.65
C LEU A 11 -15.75 1.54 -4.49
N ALA A 12 -16.66 2.21 -5.21
CA ALA A 12 -16.72 3.66 -5.27
C ALA A 12 -16.83 4.30 -3.88
N ALA A 13 -17.62 3.72 -2.98
CA ALA A 13 -17.75 4.21 -1.60
C ALA A 13 -16.44 4.12 -0.80
N SER A 14 -15.67 3.04 -1.00
CA SER A 14 -14.36 2.85 -0.35
C SER A 14 -13.36 3.90 -0.82
N TYR A 15 -13.29 4.13 -2.12
CA TYR A 15 -12.35 5.08 -2.72
C TYR A 15 -12.74 6.54 -2.48
N ALA A 16 -14.04 6.86 -2.46
CA ALA A 16 -14.52 8.16 -2.02
C ALA A 16 -14.12 8.41 -0.56
N ARG A 17 -14.34 7.44 0.32
CA ARG A 17 -13.96 7.55 1.73
C ARG A 17 -12.46 7.72 1.93
N LEU A 18 -11.63 7.02 1.15
CA LEU A 18 -10.18 7.22 1.13
C LEU A 18 -9.81 8.66 0.74
N ALA A 19 -10.40 9.18 -0.33
CA ALA A 19 -10.13 10.53 -0.80
C ALA A 19 -10.56 11.62 0.21
N ASP A 20 -11.63 11.37 0.97
CA ASP A 20 -12.12 12.28 2.01
C ASP A 20 -11.13 12.42 3.17
N VAL A 21 -10.58 11.29 3.66
CA VAL A 21 -9.66 11.30 4.82
C VAL A 21 -8.20 11.52 4.43
N TYR A 22 -7.81 11.15 3.22
CA TYR A 22 -6.45 11.32 2.71
C TYR A 22 -6.45 11.83 1.26
N PRO A 23 -6.65 13.15 1.04
CA PRO A 23 -6.70 13.75 -0.30
C PRO A 23 -5.43 13.58 -1.13
N GLY A 24 -4.32 13.20 -0.49
CA GLY A 24 -3.05 12.86 -1.14
C GLY A 24 -3.10 11.59 -1.99
N VAL A 25 -4.15 10.77 -1.87
CA VAL A 25 -4.42 9.65 -2.77
C VAL A 25 -5.81 9.79 -3.37
N ARG A 26 -5.89 9.81 -4.70
CA ARG A 26 -7.16 9.80 -5.43
C ARG A 26 -7.21 8.65 -6.42
N VAL A 27 -8.25 7.84 -6.31
CA VAL A 27 -8.47 6.68 -7.18
C VAL A 27 -9.57 7.01 -8.18
N HIS A 28 -9.29 6.75 -9.46
CA HIS A 28 -10.26 6.83 -10.54
C HIS A 28 -10.48 5.44 -11.12
N GLU A 29 -11.69 4.93 -10.99
CA GLU A 29 -12.08 3.67 -11.59
C GLU A 29 -12.35 3.87 -13.10
N LEU A 30 -11.62 3.14 -13.94
CA LEU A 30 -11.78 3.19 -15.39
C LEU A 30 -12.95 2.31 -15.81
N ALA A 31 -13.82 2.85 -16.67
CA ALA A 31 -14.90 2.09 -17.27
C ALA A 31 -14.37 1.06 -18.28
N ASP A 32 -15.22 0.11 -18.67
CA ASP A 32 -14.90 -0.84 -19.73
C ASP A 32 -14.61 -0.11 -21.05
N GLY A 33 -13.48 -0.45 -21.67
CA GLY A 33 -13.01 0.17 -22.91
C GLY A 33 -12.40 1.57 -22.75
N GLU A 34 -12.49 2.20 -21.57
CA GLU A 34 -11.77 3.43 -21.27
C GLU A 34 -10.26 3.15 -21.27
N ARG A 35 -9.47 4.00 -21.93
CA ARG A 35 -8.02 3.83 -22.00
C ARG A 35 -7.37 4.38 -20.74
N ALA A 36 -6.36 3.67 -20.25
CA ALA A 36 -5.50 4.20 -19.19
C ALA A 36 -4.79 5.49 -19.67
N PRO A 37 -4.53 6.44 -18.77
CA PRO A 37 -3.85 7.68 -19.12
C PRO A 37 -2.42 7.42 -19.58
N GLY A 38 -2.04 8.00 -20.72
CA GLY A 38 -0.67 7.99 -21.25
C GLY A 38 0.02 9.36 -21.24
N ALA A 39 -0.55 10.34 -20.52
CA ALA A 39 -0.01 11.69 -20.46
C ALA A 39 1.28 11.75 -19.59
N PRO A 40 2.14 12.77 -19.78
CA PRO A 40 3.35 12.93 -18.97
C PRO A 40 3.07 12.86 -17.46
N GLY A 41 3.93 12.13 -16.74
CA GLY A 41 3.83 11.93 -15.30
C GLY A 41 2.97 10.73 -14.86
N TRP A 42 2.30 10.05 -15.80
CA TRP A 42 1.67 8.75 -15.56
C TRP A 42 2.64 7.62 -15.88
N VAL A 43 2.61 6.57 -15.07
CA VAL A 43 3.31 5.31 -15.32
C VAL A 43 2.39 4.13 -15.03
N GLY A 44 2.34 3.16 -15.94
CA GLY A 44 1.62 1.91 -15.73
C GLY A 44 2.37 1.01 -14.76
N ALA A 45 1.65 0.31 -13.88
CA ALA A 45 2.24 -0.65 -12.95
C ALA A 45 3.02 -1.76 -13.68
N HIS A 46 2.49 -2.25 -14.80
CA HIS A 46 3.19 -3.20 -15.68
C HIS A 46 4.51 -2.66 -16.24
N GLN A 47 4.62 -1.34 -16.46
CA GLN A 47 5.86 -0.72 -16.94
C GLN A 47 6.91 -0.69 -15.83
N LEU A 48 6.51 -0.47 -14.57
CA LEU A 48 7.39 -0.59 -13.41
C LEU A 48 7.83 -2.05 -13.21
N ALA A 49 6.89 -3.00 -13.34
CA ALA A 49 7.16 -4.43 -13.24
C ALA A 49 8.12 -4.94 -14.33
N SER A 50 8.15 -4.31 -15.51
CA SER A 50 9.09 -4.66 -16.57
C SER A 50 10.57 -4.40 -16.23
N GLY A 51 10.85 -3.52 -15.25
CA GLY A 51 12.21 -3.17 -14.85
C GLY A 51 13.03 -2.37 -15.88
N GLY A 52 12.40 -1.91 -16.96
CA GLY A 52 13.05 -1.17 -18.06
C GLY A 52 13.06 0.35 -17.90
N GLU A 53 13.10 1.06 -19.04
CA GLU A 53 13.27 2.53 -19.09
C GLU A 53 12.22 3.31 -18.28
N ALA A 54 10.99 2.81 -18.21
CA ALA A 54 9.93 3.44 -17.41
C ALA A 54 10.26 3.43 -15.91
N LEU A 55 10.84 2.34 -15.39
CA LEU A 55 11.33 2.28 -14.02
C LEU A 55 12.54 3.19 -13.83
N ASP A 56 13.45 3.26 -14.81
CA ASP A 56 14.60 4.16 -14.76
C ASP A 56 14.18 5.63 -14.68
N ALA A 57 13.24 6.05 -15.53
CA ALA A 57 12.68 7.38 -15.49
C ALA A 57 11.94 7.66 -14.17
N PHE A 58 11.19 6.67 -13.66
CA PHE A 58 10.52 6.77 -12.38
C PHE A 58 11.53 7.01 -11.24
N LEU A 59 12.62 6.24 -11.17
CA LEU A 59 13.65 6.38 -10.15
C LEU A 59 14.55 7.62 -10.34
N GLY A 60 14.77 8.06 -11.59
CA GLY A 60 15.48 9.31 -11.87
C GLY A 60 14.80 10.52 -11.22
N TRP A 61 13.47 10.54 -11.25
CA TRP A 61 12.70 11.57 -10.55
C TRP A 61 12.89 11.48 -9.02
N ASP A 62 12.96 10.27 -8.46
CA ASP A 62 13.22 10.07 -7.02
C ASP A 62 14.61 10.58 -6.63
N ASP A 63 15.65 10.33 -7.44
CA ASP A 63 17.01 10.85 -7.22
C ASP A 63 17.04 12.38 -7.23
N GLU A 64 16.40 13.00 -8.23
CA GLU A 64 16.31 14.46 -8.30
C GLU A 64 15.54 15.06 -7.12
N GLN A 65 14.43 14.44 -6.70
CA GLN A 65 13.70 14.94 -5.54
C GLN A 65 14.55 14.81 -4.27
N VAL A 66 15.21 13.68 -4.05
CA VAL A 66 16.08 13.50 -2.88
C VAL A 66 17.17 14.56 -2.84
N LEU A 67 17.79 14.87 -3.98
CA LEU A 67 18.78 15.94 -4.06
C LEU A 67 18.19 17.32 -3.70
N ARG A 68 16.98 17.63 -4.17
CA ARG A 68 16.29 18.89 -3.84
C ARG A 68 15.94 19.00 -2.36
N ASP A 69 15.36 17.94 -1.79
CA ASP A 69 14.81 17.95 -0.43
C ASP A 69 15.92 17.85 0.64
N TYR A 70 16.99 17.10 0.35
CA TYR A 70 18.05 16.80 1.33
C TYR A 70 19.40 17.43 1.02
N GLY A 71 19.56 18.10 -0.13
CA GLY A 71 20.83 18.71 -0.54
C GLY A 71 21.96 17.70 -0.83
N GLN A 72 21.64 16.41 -0.89
CA GLN A 72 22.59 15.32 -1.17
C GLN A 72 21.90 14.19 -1.92
N ARG A 73 22.68 13.41 -2.68
CA ARG A 73 22.18 12.20 -3.35
C ARG A 73 22.18 11.01 -2.40
N ALA A 74 21.14 10.18 -2.47
CA ALA A 74 21.17 8.88 -1.82
C ALA A 74 21.94 7.85 -2.67
N ARG A 75 22.25 6.71 -2.06
CA ARG A 75 22.71 5.55 -2.84
C ARG A 75 21.58 5.06 -3.76
N PRO A 76 21.88 4.51 -4.95
CA PRO A 76 20.85 4.04 -5.88
C PRO A 76 19.88 3.00 -5.31
N ASP A 77 20.34 2.11 -4.43
CA ASP A 77 19.49 1.11 -3.75
C ASP A 77 18.49 1.72 -2.76
N VAL A 78 18.85 2.87 -2.18
CA VAL A 78 17.99 3.65 -1.28
C VAL A 78 16.95 4.42 -2.09
N ILE A 79 17.35 5.04 -3.22
CA ILE A 79 16.42 5.64 -4.19
C ILE A 79 15.39 4.61 -4.65
N ALA A 80 15.84 3.41 -5.05
CA ALA A 80 14.94 2.33 -5.46
C ALA A 80 13.97 1.92 -4.35
N SER A 81 14.43 1.90 -3.09
CA SER A 81 13.56 1.59 -1.94
C SER A 81 12.49 2.66 -1.71
N PHE A 82 12.80 3.95 -1.91
CA PHE A 82 11.80 5.02 -1.83
C PHE A 82 10.84 5.03 -3.00
N GLY A 83 11.34 4.83 -4.22
CA GLY A 83 10.50 4.70 -5.40
C GLY A 83 9.49 3.56 -5.22
N PHE A 84 9.95 2.41 -4.71
CA PHE A 84 9.06 1.29 -4.40
C PHE A 84 7.99 1.71 -3.39
N HIS A 85 8.38 2.25 -2.23
CA HIS A 85 7.43 2.69 -1.20
C HIS A 85 6.39 3.68 -1.74
N ARG A 86 6.84 4.70 -2.49
CA ARG A 86 5.96 5.75 -3.06
C ARG A 86 4.89 5.21 -4.00
N TYR A 87 5.17 4.09 -4.66
CA TYR A 87 4.21 3.43 -5.53
C TYR A 87 3.41 2.34 -4.80
N ALA A 88 4.09 1.46 -4.07
CA ALA A 88 3.49 0.29 -3.43
C ALA A 88 2.54 0.66 -2.29
N TRP A 89 2.86 1.71 -1.52
CA TRP A 89 2.01 2.20 -0.43
C TRP A 89 0.58 2.54 -0.92
N PRO A 90 0.38 3.46 -1.90
CA PRO A 90 -0.96 3.73 -2.39
C PRO A 90 -1.55 2.59 -3.23
N ALA A 91 -0.73 1.76 -3.89
CA ALA A 91 -1.24 0.59 -4.62
C ALA A 91 -1.86 -0.46 -3.67
N CYS A 92 -1.28 -0.69 -2.50
CA CYS A 92 -1.86 -1.59 -1.49
C CYS A 92 -3.25 -1.11 -1.03
N LEU A 93 -3.45 0.21 -0.92
CA LEU A 93 -4.74 0.80 -0.53
C LEU A 93 -5.87 0.52 -1.52
N LEU A 94 -5.56 0.26 -2.80
CA LEU A 94 -6.57 -0.17 -3.78
C LEU A 94 -7.27 -1.46 -3.33
N ILE A 95 -6.57 -2.32 -2.59
CA ILE A 95 -7.09 -3.62 -2.14
C ILE A 95 -7.52 -3.54 -0.68
N THR A 96 -6.69 -2.97 0.19
CA THR A 96 -6.89 -3.05 1.64
C THR A 96 -8.01 -2.14 2.14
N VAL A 97 -8.25 -0.98 1.51
CA VAL A 97 -9.31 -0.07 1.94
C VAL A 97 -10.70 -0.64 1.63
N PRO A 98 -11.01 -1.13 0.42
CA PRO A 98 -12.29 -1.79 0.18
C PRO A 98 -12.53 -3.01 1.06
N TRP A 99 -11.49 -3.78 1.35
CA TRP A 99 -11.58 -4.91 2.26
C TRP A 99 -11.94 -4.46 3.68
N PHE A 100 -11.22 -3.47 4.21
CA PHE A 100 -11.40 -2.99 5.58
C PHE A 100 -12.74 -2.29 5.83
N LEU A 101 -13.21 -1.51 4.85
CA LEU A 101 -14.45 -0.73 4.97
C LEU A 101 -15.69 -1.54 4.62
N HIS A 102 -15.61 -2.38 3.59
CA HIS A 102 -16.80 -2.99 2.99
C HIS A 102 -16.67 -4.50 2.76
N ARG A 103 -15.62 -5.16 3.26
CA ARG A 103 -15.37 -6.60 3.07
C ARG A 103 -15.36 -7.03 1.58
N ARG A 104 -14.84 -6.15 0.72
CA ARG A 104 -14.70 -6.40 -0.72
C ARG A 104 -13.23 -6.36 -1.13
N VAL A 105 -12.75 -7.39 -1.81
CA VAL A 105 -11.35 -7.49 -2.21
C VAL A 105 -11.27 -7.43 -3.73
N PRO A 106 -10.88 -6.29 -4.32
CA PRO A 106 -10.72 -6.20 -5.77
C PRO A 106 -9.47 -6.96 -6.23
N ARG A 107 -9.58 -7.62 -7.37
CA ARG A 107 -8.41 -8.13 -8.10
C ARG A 107 -7.85 -7.03 -8.99
N VAL A 108 -6.59 -6.67 -8.80
CA VAL A 108 -5.94 -5.52 -9.46
C VAL A 108 -4.59 -5.92 -10.07
N PRO A 109 -4.56 -6.62 -11.21
CA PRO A 109 -3.29 -6.98 -11.84
C PRO A 109 -2.56 -5.72 -12.36
N VAL A 110 -1.26 -5.82 -12.63
CA VAL A 110 -0.39 -4.68 -12.95
C VAL A 110 -0.75 -3.99 -14.29
N GLU A 111 -1.47 -4.67 -15.16
CA GLU A 111 -1.96 -4.14 -16.43
C GLU A 111 -3.10 -3.13 -16.23
N ASP A 112 -3.80 -3.21 -15.11
CA ASP A 112 -5.00 -2.42 -14.84
C ASP A 112 -4.79 -1.23 -13.91
N VAL A 113 -3.53 -0.97 -13.51
CA VAL A 113 -3.19 0.15 -12.63
C VAL A 113 -2.22 1.11 -13.32
N SER A 114 -2.49 2.41 -13.22
CA SER A 114 -1.55 3.47 -13.56
C SER A 114 -1.45 4.47 -12.42
N PHE A 115 -0.26 5.02 -12.22
CA PHE A 115 0.06 5.90 -11.12
C PHE A 115 0.60 7.23 -11.64
N GLN A 116 0.05 8.33 -11.11
CA GLN A 116 0.53 9.68 -11.30
C GLN A 116 1.10 10.15 -9.97
N ARG A 117 2.43 10.22 -9.91
CA ARG A 117 3.13 10.43 -8.65
C ARG A 117 2.99 11.84 -8.08
N THR A 118 2.98 12.87 -8.93
CA THR A 118 3.03 14.28 -8.49
C THR A 118 1.74 14.73 -7.78
N LEU A 119 0.61 14.15 -8.16
CA LEU A 119 -0.73 14.47 -7.68
C LEU A 119 -1.34 13.32 -6.88
N GLY A 120 -0.58 12.23 -6.67
CA GLY A 120 -1.05 11.04 -5.96
C GLY A 120 -2.29 10.39 -6.58
N ARG A 121 -2.39 10.36 -7.91
CA ARG A 121 -3.57 9.79 -8.58
C ARG A 121 -3.29 8.36 -9.03
N LEU A 122 -4.26 7.49 -8.84
CA LEU A 122 -4.27 6.15 -9.39
C LEU A 122 -5.46 6.01 -10.32
N THR A 123 -5.25 5.36 -11.46
CA THR A 123 -6.36 4.76 -12.20
C THR A 123 -6.34 3.27 -11.95
N VAL A 124 -7.51 2.68 -11.76
CA VAL A 124 -7.66 1.23 -11.60
C VAL A 124 -8.82 0.75 -12.46
N ARG A 125 -8.67 -0.42 -13.08
CA ARG A 125 -9.79 -1.13 -13.68
C ARG A 125 -10.05 -2.41 -12.90
N VAL A 126 -11.24 -2.53 -12.32
CA VAL A 126 -11.62 -3.72 -11.56
C VAL A 126 -12.71 -4.45 -12.32
N ARG A 127 -12.45 -5.71 -12.66
CA ARG A 127 -13.41 -6.61 -13.31
C ARG A 127 -13.98 -7.64 -12.36
N GLU A 128 -13.22 -7.98 -11.32
CA GLU A 128 -13.54 -9.05 -10.38
C GLU A 128 -13.23 -8.59 -8.95
N PHE A 129 -14.06 -9.00 -8.01
CA PHE A 129 -13.81 -8.77 -6.59
C PHE A 129 -14.39 -9.90 -5.75
N ALA A 130 -13.73 -10.25 -4.65
CA ALA A 130 -14.25 -11.17 -3.66
C ALA A 130 -15.11 -10.46 -2.61
N CYS A 131 -16.15 -11.11 -2.10
CA CYS A 131 -17.00 -10.61 -1.00
C CYS A 131 -17.56 -11.75 -0.15
N LEU A 132 -18.15 -11.43 0.99
CA LEU A 132 -18.76 -12.40 1.90
C LEU A 132 -20.20 -12.76 1.50
N PRO A 133 -20.74 -13.89 2.00
CA PRO A 133 -22.14 -14.22 1.80
C PRO A 133 -23.04 -13.13 2.40
N GLY A 134 -24.06 -12.71 1.65
CA GLY A 134 -24.98 -11.64 2.08
C GLY A 134 -24.51 -10.21 1.79
N ASP A 135 -23.33 -10.01 1.18
CA ASP A 135 -22.93 -8.70 0.67
C ASP A 135 -23.95 -8.22 -0.40
N PRO A 136 -24.48 -6.99 -0.33
CA PRO A 136 -25.39 -6.46 -1.34
C PRO A 136 -24.86 -6.48 -2.78
N ALA A 137 -23.53 -6.46 -2.95
CA ALA A 137 -22.83 -6.53 -4.23
C ALA A 137 -22.59 -7.97 -4.72
N ALA A 138 -22.93 -9.00 -3.94
CA ALA A 138 -22.68 -10.41 -4.30
C ALA A 138 -23.39 -10.87 -5.58
N ALA A 139 -24.45 -10.16 -6.01
CA ALA A 139 -25.17 -10.43 -7.25
C ALA A 139 -24.64 -9.65 -8.47
N LEU A 140 -23.65 -8.78 -8.29
CA LEU A 140 -23.07 -8.00 -9.39
C LEU A 140 -22.18 -8.88 -10.28
N PRO A 141 -22.09 -8.58 -11.58
CA PRO A 141 -21.08 -9.20 -12.45
C PRO A 141 -19.68 -9.03 -11.87
N GLY A 142 -18.87 -10.11 -11.91
CA GLY A 142 -17.51 -10.12 -11.36
C GLY A 142 -17.41 -10.34 -9.86
N ALA A 143 -18.54 -10.45 -9.14
CA ALA A 143 -18.52 -10.81 -7.72
C ALA A 143 -18.17 -12.30 -7.53
N HIS A 144 -17.18 -12.57 -6.68
CA HIS A 144 -16.82 -13.89 -6.20
C HIS A 144 -17.14 -14.03 -4.72
N VAL A 145 -18.14 -14.85 -4.36
CA VAL A 145 -18.52 -15.03 -2.96
C VAL A 145 -17.63 -16.09 -2.32
N VAL A 146 -16.89 -15.70 -1.28
CA VAL A 146 -16.06 -16.61 -0.48
C VAL A 146 -16.79 -17.02 0.81
N PRO A 147 -16.49 -18.17 1.42
CA PRO A 147 -17.33 -18.73 2.48
C PRO A 147 -17.25 -17.97 3.81
N ASP A 148 -16.11 -17.35 4.13
CA ASP A 148 -15.88 -16.72 5.43
C ASP A 148 -14.79 -15.64 5.39
N GLU A 149 -14.59 -14.99 6.54
CA GLU A 149 -13.62 -13.91 6.75
C GLU A 149 -12.16 -14.34 6.55
N GLU A 150 -11.80 -15.61 6.80
CA GLU A 150 -10.43 -16.08 6.56
C GLU A 150 -10.19 -16.33 5.08
N ALA A 151 -11.17 -16.89 4.37
CA ALA A 151 -11.14 -16.97 2.92
C ALA A 151 -11.01 -15.57 2.29
N LEU A 152 -11.72 -14.57 2.82
CA LEU A 152 -11.60 -13.19 2.36
C LEU A 152 -10.21 -12.60 2.62
N ARG A 153 -9.61 -12.85 3.80
CA ARG A 153 -8.20 -12.47 4.07
C ARG A 153 -7.22 -13.19 3.14
N ALA A 154 -7.51 -14.44 2.75
CA ALA A 154 -6.71 -15.15 1.75
C ALA A 154 -6.77 -14.46 0.39
N GLU A 155 -7.95 -13.97 -0.02
CA GLU A 155 -8.11 -13.16 -1.24
C GLU A 155 -7.31 -11.86 -1.16
N VAL A 156 -7.30 -11.15 -0.01
CA VAL A 156 -6.47 -9.93 0.15
C VAL A 156 -5.00 -10.26 -0.07
N ARG A 157 -4.51 -11.32 0.57
CA ARG A 157 -3.12 -11.78 0.43
C ARG A 157 -2.80 -12.20 -1.01
N ALA A 158 -3.73 -12.85 -1.70
CA ALA A 158 -3.54 -13.26 -3.08
C ALA A 158 -3.52 -12.05 -4.03
N ALA A 159 -4.48 -11.13 -3.92
CA ALA A 159 -4.59 -9.94 -4.75
C ALA A 159 -3.37 -9.01 -4.60
N VAL A 160 -2.91 -8.78 -3.36
CA VAL A 160 -1.70 -7.98 -3.13
C VAL A 160 -0.46 -8.70 -3.69
N ALA A 161 -0.36 -10.02 -3.52
CA ALA A 161 0.80 -10.76 -4.00
C ALA A 161 0.85 -10.85 -5.54
N GLU A 162 -0.31 -10.99 -6.19
CA GLU A 162 -0.46 -10.91 -7.64
C GLU A 162 0.00 -9.56 -8.17
N HIS A 163 -0.39 -8.46 -7.51
CA HIS A 163 -0.02 -7.11 -7.92
C HIS A 163 1.47 -6.81 -7.67
N LEU A 164 1.93 -7.04 -6.44
CA LEU A 164 3.28 -6.65 -6.03
C LEU A 164 4.36 -7.63 -6.49
N GLY A 165 4.04 -8.90 -6.74
CA GLY A 165 5.02 -9.90 -7.19
C GLY A 165 5.83 -9.42 -8.40
N PRO A 166 5.18 -9.08 -9.53
CA PRO A 166 5.86 -8.55 -10.72
C PRO A 166 6.58 -7.21 -10.47
N VAL A 167 5.99 -6.34 -9.65
CA VAL A 167 6.60 -5.04 -9.30
C VAL A 167 7.91 -5.26 -8.52
N LEU A 168 7.91 -6.19 -7.56
CA LEU A 168 9.09 -6.57 -6.80
C LEU A 168 10.16 -7.19 -7.71
N ASP A 169 9.77 -7.98 -8.71
CA ASP A 169 10.70 -8.54 -9.69
C ASP A 169 11.38 -7.43 -10.52
N GLY A 170 10.64 -6.40 -10.93
CA GLY A 170 11.18 -5.22 -11.63
C GLY A 170 12.10 -4.36 -10.76
N PHE A 171 11.72 -4.10 -9.51
CA PHE A 171 12.49 -3.27 -8.58
C PHE A 171 13.70 -3.99 -7.95
N GLY A 172 13.61 -5.31 -7.77
CA GLY A 172 14.58 -6.11 -7.02
C GLY A 172 16.05 -5.89 -7.40
N PRO A 173 16.43 -5.91 -8.69
CA PRO A 173 17.79 -5.64 -9.13
C PRO A 173 18.31 -4.25 -8.70
N ARG A 174 17.44 -3.23 -8.64
CA ARG A 174 17.82 -1.86 -8.26
C ARG A 174 17.93 -1.68 -6.76
N MET A 175 17.07 -2.35 -6.00
CA MET A 175 17.08 -2.32 -4.54
C MET A 175 18.21 -3.16 -3.93
N ARG A 176 18.82 -4.06 -4.71
CA ARG A 176 19.91 -4.97 -4.28
C ARG A 176 19.51 -5.79 -3.04
N ARG A 177 18.26 -6.25 -3.00
CA ARG A 177 17.67 -7.04 -1.91
C ARG A 177 17.31 -8.44 -2.38
N GLY A 178 17.53 -9.43 -1.52
CA GLY A 178 17.03 -10.78 -1.76
C GLY A 178 15.51 -10.84 -1.63
N ARG A 179 14.89 -11.86 -2.26
CA ARG A 179 13.44 -12.06 -2.31
C ARG A 179 12.74 -11.99 -0.95
N ARG A 180 13.35 -12.54 0.10
CA ARG A 180 12.82 -12.45 1.48
C ARG A 180 12.69 -11.00 1.97
N ALA A 181 13.69 -10.16 1.72
CA ALA A 181 13.67 -8.76 2.14
C ALA A 181 12.67 -7.93 1.32
N LEU A 182 12.51 -8.24 0.03
CA LEU A 182 11.50 -7.64 -0.84
C LEU A 182 10.07 -7.92 -0.35
N TRP A 183 9.77 -9.18 -0.02
CA TRP A 183 8.46 -9.53 0.56
C TRP A 183 8.25 -9.00 1.98
N GLY A 184 9.32 -8.75 2.74
CA GLY A 184 9.24 -8.00 4.00
C GLY A 184 8.81 -6.55 3.78
N MET A 185 9.26 -5.92 2.69
CA MET A 185 8.79 -4.58 2.33
C MET A 185 7.32 -4.60 1.92
N ALA A 186 6.87 -5.59 1.13
CA ALA A 186 5.44 -5.73 0.81
C ALA A 186 4.55 -5.91 2.05
N THR A 187 5.00 -6.70 3.05
CA THR A 187 4.32 -6.78 4.37
C THR A 187 4.20 -5.39 4.98
N ASP A 188 5.28 -4.62 5.01
CA ASP A 188 5.27 -3.28 5.62
C ASP A 188 4.34 -2.32 4.88
N GLU A 189 4.30 -2.32 3.54
CA GLU A 189 3.42 -1.45 2.76
C GLU A 189 1.92 -1.74 3.02
N VAL A 190 1.55 -3.02 3.14
CA VAL A 190 0.17 -3.42 3.47
C VAL A 190 -0.22 -2.91 4.86
N VAL A 191 0.63 -3.18 5.85
CA VAL A 191 0.32 -2.89 7.25
C VAL A 191 0.29 -1.38 7.48
N GLU A 192 1.28 -0.65 6.98
CA GLU A 192 1.40 0.79 7.24
C GLU A 192 0.44 1.62 6.44
N GLY A 193 0.16 1.23 5.19
CA GLY A 193 -0.87 1.87 4.39
C GLY A 193 -2.20 1.85 5.10
N LEU A 194 -2.69 0.65 5.43
CA LEU A 194 -4.00 0.53 6.05
C LEU A 194 -4.01 1.11 7.47
N TRP A 195 -2.97 0.89 8.28
CA TRP A 195 -2.92 1.43 9.64
C TRP A 195 -2.99 2.96 9.67
N TYR A 196 -2.21 3.63 8.80
CA TYR A 196 -2.25 5.10 8.69
C TYR A 196 -3.64 5.61 8.26
N VAL A 197 -4.24 5.04 7.21
CA VAL A 197 -5.57 5.45 6.75
C VAL A 197 -6.64 5.16 7.80
N ALA A 198 -6.54 4.04 8.52
CA ALA A 198 -7.46 3.70 9.59
C ALA A 198 -7.37 4.65 10.79
N ALA A 199 -6.17 5.14 11.13
CA ALA A 199 -6.02 6.18 12.15
C ALA A 199 -6.77 7.46 11.75
N LEU A 200 -6.66 7.90 10.48
CA LEU A 200 -7.42 9.04 9.95
C LEU A 200 -8.94 8.80 9.93
N LEU A 201 -9.37 7.54 9.88
CA LEU A 201 -10.79 7.15 9.99
C LEU A 201 -11.30 7.05 11.42
N GLY A 202 -10.43 7.15 12.44
CA GLY A 202 -10.79 6.88 13.84
C GLY A 202 -10.96 5.38 14.16
N GLU A 203 -10.39 4.51 13.32
CA GLU A 203 -10.59 3.05 13.30
C GLU A 203 -9.27 2.28 13.56
N GLU A 204 -8.28 2.95 14.14
CA GLU A 204 -6.91 2.45 14.30
C GLU A 204 -6.87 1.07 14.98
N ARG A 205 -7.52 0.94 16.13
CA ARG A 205 -7.55 -0.32 16.91
C ARG A 205 -8.18 -1.48 16.14
N ARG A 206 -9.24 -1.21 15.37
CA ARG A 206 -9.88 -2.24 14.52
C ARG A 206 -8.93 -2.66 13.41
N ALA A 207 -8.25 -1.71 12.77
CA ALA A 207 -7.27 -2.03 11.73
C ALA A 207 -6.09 -2.84 12.26
N MET A 208 -5.59 -2.53 13.46
CA MET A 208 -4.53 -3.32 14.09
C MET A 208 -4.93 -4.79 14.23
N ALA A 209 -6.12 -5.06 14.78
CA ALA A 209 -6.63 -6.43 14.95
C ALA A 209 -6.83 -7.16 13.60
N GLU A 210 -7.41 -6.48 12.61
CA GLU A 210 -7.60 -7.05 11.26
C GLU A 210 -6.27 -7.34 10.57
N LEU A 211 -5.28 -6.48 10.72
CA LEU A 211 -3.94 -6.64 10.14
C LEU A 211 -3.15 -7.76 10.83
N GLU A 212 -3.30 -7.97 12.14
CA GLU A 212 -2.72 -9.12 12.84
C GLU A 212 -3.27 -10.45 12.33
N LEU A 213 -4.58 -10.50 12.06
CA LEU A 213 -5.22 -11.68 11.44
C LEU A 213 -4.80 -11.84 9.98
N LEU A 214 -4.63 -10.75 9.23
CA LEU A 214 -4.21 -10.78 7.83
C LEU A 214 -2.78 -11.30 7.69
N LEU A 215 -1.86 -10.81 8.53
CA LEU A 215 -0.42 -11.07 8.47
C LEU A 215 0.13 -11.54 9.84
N PRO A 216 -0.17 -12.79 10.25
CA PRO A 216 0.28 -13.36 11.53
C PRO A 216 1.77 -13.74 11.56
N GLY A 217 2.51 -13.57 10.46
CA GLY A 217 3.95 -13.88 10.37
C GLY A 217 4.32 -15.23 9.76
N SER A 218 3.33 -16.09 9.47
CA SER A 218 3.52 -17.43 8.88
C SER A 218 3.04 -17.54 7.43
N THR A 219 2.50 -16.46 6.86
CA THR A 219 1.79 -16.50 5.58
C THR A 219 2.72 -16.19 4.40
N LYS A 220 3.07 -17.21 3.60
CA LYS A 220 3.88 -17.01 2.39
C LYS A 220 3.05 -16.33 1.28
N PRO A 221 3.68 -15.56 0.38
CA PRO A 221 5.12 -15.24 0.30
C PRO A 221 5.55 -14.11 1.25
N TYR A 222 4.63 -13.52 2.01
CA TYR A 222 4.90 -12.45 2.97
C TYR A 222 5.92 -12.88 4.03
N VAL A 223 6.65 -11.88 4.53
CA VAL A 223 7.69 -12.06 5.53
C VAL A 223 7.46 -11.09 6.67
N GLY A 224 7.54 -11.60 7.89
CA GLY A 224 7.21 -10.83 9.10
C GLY A 224 5.69 -10.76 9.35
N ALA A 225 5.33 -10.24 10.52
CA ALA A 225 3.94 -10.06 10.93
C ALA A 225 3.52 -8.59 10.81
N ALA A 226 2.24 -8.31 11.06
CA ALA A 226 1.79 -6.94 11.34
C ALA A 226 2.62 -6.30 12.46
N GLY A 227 2.95 -7.08 13.50
CA GLY A 227 4.02 -6.76 14.44
C GLY A 227 3.72 -5.57 15.36
N PHE A 228 2.44 -5.30 15.63
CA PHE A 228 2.05 -4.24 16.56
C PHE A 228 2.49 -4.55 17.98
N ARG A 229 2.82 -3.48 18.71
CA ARG A 229 3.10 -3.49 20.14
C ARG A 229 2.83 -2.12 20.73
N GLU A 230 2.78 -2.04 22.04
CA GLU A 230 2.56 -0.79 22.75
C GLU A 230 3.79 -0.42 23.57
N LEU A 231 4.08 0.87 23.61
CA LEU A 231 5.04 1.48 24.50
C LEU A 231 4.31 2.33 25.54
N SER A 232 4.92 2.52 26.70
CA SER A 232 4.42 3.47 27.70
C SER A 232 5.03 4.85 27.47
N GLY A 233 4.17 5.84 27.31
CA GLY A 233 4.56 7.24 27.26
C GLY A 233 4.94 7.81 28.64
N PRO A 234 5.43 9.06 28.68
CA PRO A 234 5.91 9.69 29.92
C PRO A 234 4.87 9.79 31.04
N ALA A 235 3.57 9.88 30.70
CA ALA A 235 2.47 9.90 31.66
C ALA A 235 1.79 8.51 31.81
N GLY A 236 2.38 7.45 31.24
CA GLY A 236 1.86 6.09 31.28
C GLY A 236 0.80 5.78 30.21
N GLU A 237 0.54 6.72 29.31
CA GLU A 237 -0.36 6.53 28.17
C GLU A 237 0.17 5.48 27.18
N PRO A 238 -0.69 4.66 26.56
CA PRO A 238 -0.27 3.69 25.57
C PRO A 238 0.08 4.38 24.25
N LEU A 239 1.29 4.14 23.76
CA LEU A 239 1.80 4.63 22.48
C LEU A 239 1.91 3.45 21.49
N PRO A 240 0.98 3.31 20.52
CA PRO A 240 1.02 2.21 19.57
C PRO A 240 2.22 2.34 18.62
N THR A 241 2.87 1.22 18.33
CA THR A 241 3.95 1.12 17.35
C THR A 241 3.97 -0.27 16.74
N ARG A 242 4.92 -0.53 15.84
CA ARG A 242 5.17 -1.87 15.30
C ARG A 242 6.64 -2.11 15.01
N ASP A 243 7.01 -3.40 15.03
CA ASP A 243 8.29 -3.86 14.53
C ASP A 243 8.15 -4.20 13.03
N ARG A 244 8.81 -3.40 12.19
CA ARG A 244 8.82 -3.59 10.74
C ARG A 244 9.54 -4.88 10.35
N ALA A 245 9.06 -5.49 9.26
CA ALA A 245 9.71 -6.63 8.64
C ALA A 245 10.96 -6.21 7.82
N SER A 246 11.07 -4.93 7.47
CA SER A 246 12.14 -4.40 6.62
C SER A 246 12.70 -3.06 7.12
N CYS A 247 13.85 -2.67 6.56
CA CYS A 247 14.44 -1.34 6.75
C CYS A 247 14.46 -0.60 5.41
N CYS A 248 13.84 0.58 5.34
CA CYS A 248 13.82 1.44 4.15
C CYS A 248 15.16 2.16 3.88
N LEU A 249 16.13 2.08 4.81
CA LEU A 249 17.44 2.73 4.76
C LEU A 249 17.41 4.26 4.76
N PHE A 250 16.29 4.90 5.09
CA PHE A 250 16.18 6.36 5.15
C PHE A 250 17.21 7.04 6.07
N TYR A 251 17.64 6.35 7.13
CA TYR A 251 18.65 6.84 8.06
C TYR A 251 20.01 7.17 7.40
N THR A 252 20.28 6.67 6.19
CA THR A 252 21.52 7.02 5.45
C THR A 252 21.47 8.44 4.86
N LEU A 253 20.30 9.08 4.81
CA LEU A 253 20.12 10.46 4.36
C LEU A 253 19.95 11.44 5.52
N ARG A 254 19.07 11.11 6.45
CA ARG A 254 18.72 11.93 7.62
C ARG A 254 18.51 11.00 8.83
N PRO A 255 19.58 10.62 9.54
CA PRO A 255 19.48 9.72 10.69
C PRO A 255 18.63 10.26 11.84
N GLU A 256 18.45 11.58 11.94
CA GLU A 256 17.60 12.27 12.92
C GLU A 256 16.09 12.12 12.62
N ASP A 257 15.73 11.95 11.34
CA ASP A 257 14.34 11.97 10.85
C ASP A 257 13.76 10.57 10.62
N THR A 258 14.13 9.59 11.44
CA THR A 258 13.53 8.26 11.38
C THR A 258 12.04 8.28 11.72
N CYS A 259 11.26 7.43 11.05
CA CYS A 259 9.85 7.20 11.39
C CYS A 259 9.71 6.46 12.72
N VAL A 260 8.53 6.56 13.34
CA VAL A 260 8.21 5.94 14.64
C VAL A 260 8.19 4.41 14.63
N THR A 261 8.26 3.79 13.45
CA THR A 261 8.35 2.33 13.27
C THR A 261 9.74 1.88 12.78
N CYS A 262 10.75 2.77 12.77
CA CYS A 262 12.05 2.44 12.19
C CYS A 262 12.77 1.37 13.03
N PRO A 263 13.22 0.23 12.45
CA PRO A 263 13.92 -0.82 13.21
C PRO A 263 15.32 -0.41 13.69
N ARG A 264 15.77 0.81 13.36
CA ARG A 264 17.05 1.39 13.80
C ARG A 264 16.88 2.38 14.96
N THR A 265 15.66 2.64 15.39
CA THR A 265 15.34 3.55 16.50
C THR A 265 15.03 2.74 17.76
N CYS A 266 15.71 3.08 18.86
CA CYS A 266 15.46 2.44 20.16
C CYS A 266 14.12 2.90 20.76
N ASP A 267 13.62 2.19 21.76
CA ASP A 267 12.30 2.50 22.33
C ASP A 267 12.27 3.85 23.06
N ALA A 268 13.36 4.29 23.69
CA ALA A 268 13.42 5.61 24.32
C ALA A 268 13.24 6.74 23.30
N ASP A 269 13.98 6.70 22.18
CA ASP A 269 13.86 7.69 21.09
C ASP A 269 12.48 7.63 20.43
N ARG A 270 11.92 6.42 20.30
CA ARG A 270 10.59 6.21 19.74
C ARG A 270 9.49 6.80 20.62
N VAL A 271 9.58 6.60 21.94
CA VAL A 271 8.65 7.24 22.91
C VAL A 271 8.75 8.75 22.80
N ALA A 272 9.95 9.32 22.74
CA ALA A 272 10.13 10.76 22.57
C ALA A 272 9.46 11.29 21.29
N LYS A 273 9.64 10.60 20.15
CA LYS A 273 9.01 10.97 18.87
C LYS A 273 7.48 10.85 18.90
N LEU A 274 6.94 9.77 19.46
CA LEU A 274 5.48 9.54 19.54
C LEU A 274 4.80 10.54 20.49
N SER A 275 5.45 10.86 21.61
CA SER A 275 4.93 11.83 22.59
C SER A 275 4.91 13.26 22.03
N ALA A 276 5.84 13.61 21.13
CA ALA A 276 5.87 14.93 20.49
C ALA A 276 4.80 15.10 19.40
N ALA A 277 4.24 14.00 18.89
CA ALA A 277 3.21 14.00 17.84
C ALA A 277 1.77 13.85 18.39
N SER A 278 1.64 13.65 19.71
CA SER A 278 0.36 13.46 20.42
C SER A 278 -0.22 14.76 20.95
#